data_AF-A0A7S3X369-F1
#
_entry.id   AF-A0A7S3X369-F1
#
_cell.length_a   1.000
_cell.length_b   1.000
_cell.length_c   1.000
_cell.angle_alpha   90.00
_cell.angle_beta   90.00
_cell.angle_gamma   90.00
#
_symmetry.space_group_name_H-M   'P 1'
#
loop_
_entity.id
_entity.type
_entity.pdbx_description
1 polymer ?
#
loop_
_entity_poly.entity_id
_entity_poly.type
_entity_poly.pdbx_seq_one_letter_code
_entity_poly.pdbx_strand_id
1 'polypeptide(L)'
;GDSDKLLIYFQGGGLCLNALTYTLGTCNKDLHGAYDFSGPGHHMGFFNRSNPHDPLRNHTSITLHYCSGDMHLGDKEHHTWSKNGTVKQAGFLNAMAGIRWALDNMPNKLSSLVISGESAGAIGTQVWADYLLSNRMLFTLGKKFNYHHAAVIVDSGVGVLPEGAIDMTLGMYGTCNLPVLSHPHQMACSHGTLSNNHVIMDAMARL
;
A
#
# COMPACT_ATOMS: atom_id res chain seq x y z
N GLY A 1 -5.28 10.91 -16.93
CA GLY A 1 -4.01 11.48 -17.43
C GLY A 1 -3.72 10.82 -18.75
N ASP A 2 -2.46 10.75 -19.13
CA ASP A 2 -1.96 9.92 -20.22
C ASP A 2 -2.27 8.44 -19.90
N SER A 3 -2.69 7.69 -20.90
CA SER A 3 -3.14 6.30 -20.71
C SER A 3 -1.99 5.33 -20.45
N ASP A 4 -0.75 5.67 -20.79
CA ASP A 4 0.44 4.82 -20.65
C ASP A 4 1.33 5.21 -19.46
N LYS A 5 0.94 6.21 -18.66
CA LYS A 5 1.62 6.64 -17.45
C LYS A 5 0.74 6.40 -16.23
N LEU A 6 1.15 5.49 -15.36
CA LEU A 6 0.37 5.09 -14.20
C LEU A 6 1.03 5.56 -12.91
N LEU A 7 0.24 6.20 -12.05
CA LEU A 7 0.57 6.45 -10.65
C LEU A 7 -0.36 5.61 -9.77
N ILE A 8 0.18 4.63 -9.05
CA ILE A 8 -0.52 3.91 -7.98
C ILE A 8 -0.17 4.62 -6.68
N TYR A 9 -1.17 5.20 -6.01
CA TYR A 9 -0.97 5.95 -4.78
C TYR A 9 -1.68 5.29 -3.59
N PHE A 10 -0.93 4.97 -2.55
CA PHE A 10 -1.41 4.43 -1.28
C PHE A 10 -1.64 5.56 -0.28
N GLN A 11 -2.89 5.80 0.05
CA GLN A 11 -3.25 6.85 1.01
C GLN A 11 -2.76 6.51 2.42
N GLY A 12 -2.37 7.54 3.18
CA GLY A 12 -2.10 7.47 4.62
C GLY A 12 -3.37 7.46 5.49
N GLY A 13 -3.15 7.55 6.81
CA GLY A 13 -4.26 7.67 7.79
C GLY A 13 -4.10 6.83 9.06
N GLY A 14 -2.88 6.73 9.61
CA GLY A 14 -2.62 6.07 10.89
C GLY A 14 -2.67 4.54 10.89
N LEU A 15 -2.74 3.92 12.07
CA LEU A 15 -2.67 2.46 12.23
C LEU A 15 -3.43 1.98 13.47
N CYS A 16 -4.02 0.78 13.38
CA CYS A 16 -4.76 0.15 14.46
C CYS A 16 -4.18 -1.22 14.77
N LEU A 17 -3.52 -1.35 15.93
CA LEU A 17 -2.79 -2.56 16.35
C LEU A 17 -3.61 -3.47 17.26
N ASN A 18 -4.61 -2.91 17.95
CA ASN A 18 -5.40 -3.60 18.97
C ASN A 18 -6.74 -2.88 19.20
N ALA A 19 -7.59 -3.47 20.03
CA ALA A 19 -8.91 -2.91 20.39
C ALA A 19 -8.83 -1.47 20.93
N LEU A 20 -7.78 -1.13 21.69
CA LEU A 20 -7.59 0.21 22.26
C LEU A 20 -7.31 1.24 21.16
N THR A 21 -6.30 1.02 20.33
CA THR A 21 -5.95 1.89 19.20
C THR A 21 -7.11 2.03 18.20
N TYR A 22 -7.82 0.93 17.94
CA TYR A 22 -9.05 0.93 17.14
C TYR A 22 -10.14 1.82 17.74
N THR A 23 -10.41 1.69 19.04
CA THR A 23 -11.44 2.47 19.75
C THR A 23 -11.07 3.96 19.81
N LEU A 24 -9.79 4.27 20.06
CA LEU A 24 -9.28 5.65 20.13
C LEU A 24 -9.23 6.34 18.75
N GLY A 25 -9.42 5.61 17.65
CA GLY A 25 -9.42 6.20 16.32
C GLY A 25 -8.04 6.64 15.84
N THR A 26 -7.00 5.88 16.18
CA THR A 26 -5.63 6.14 15.71
C THR A 26 -5.41 5.77 14.24
N CYS A 27 -6.46 5.31 13.55
CA CYS A 27 -6.45 4.98 12.14
C CYS A 27 -7.80 5.27 11.48
N ASN A 28 -7.79 5.38 10.15
CA ASN A 28 -8.98 5.34 9.32
C ASN A 28 -9.57 3.93 9.30
N LYS A 29 -10.88 3.85 9.56
CA LYS A 29 -11.63 2.57 9.74
C LYS A 29 -12.74 2.37 8.72
N ASP A 30 -13.00 3.39 7.90
CA ASP A 30 -14.03 3.41 6.88
C ASP A 30 -13.68 4.45 5.80
N LEU A 31 -14.51 4.53 4.76
CA LEU A 31 -14.32 5.49 3.68
C LEU A 31 -14.50 6.93 4.14
N HIS A 32 -15.33 7.20 5.16
CA HIS A 32 -15.54 8.57 5.64
C HIS A 32 -14.25 9.12 6.24
N GLY A 33 -13.59 8.37 7.13
CA GLY A 33 -12.28 8.75 7.66
C GLY A 33 -11.21 8.86 6.57
N ALA A 34 -11.25 7.98 5.56
CA ALA A 34 -10.37 8.08 4.40
C ALA A 34 -10.58 9.39 3.62
N TYR A 35 -11.83 9.79 3.37
CA TYR A 35 -12.14 11.05 2.68
C TYR A 35 -11.77 12.28 3.52
N ASP A 36 -12.08 12.26 4.82
CA ASP A 36 -11.74 13.35 5.73
C ASP A 36 -10.22 13.56 5.82
N PHE A 37 -9.45 12.46 5.84
CA PHE A 37 -7.99 12.51 5.79
C PHE A 37 -7.46 13.12 4.49
N SER A 38 -8.08 12.82 3.33
CA SER A 38 -7.69 13.45 2.06
C SER A 38 -7.92 14.97 2.07
N GLY A 39 -8.99 15.44 2.72
CA GLY A 39 -9.39 16.84 2.73
C GLY A 39 -9.36 17.50 1.34
N PRO A 40 -8.93 18.78 1.22
CA PRO A 40 -8.72 19.43 -0.08
C PRO A 40 -7.48 18.92 -0.85
N GLY A 41 -6.75 17.94 -0.30
CA GLY A 41 -5.50 17.40 -0.86
C GLY A 41 -5.65 16.76 -2.24
N HIS A 42 -6.86 16.41 -2.67
CA HIS A 42 -7.15 15.95 -4.04
C HIS A 42 -6.86 16.97 -5.14
N HIS A 43 -6.50 18.21 -4.80
CA HIS A 43 -6.08 19.25 -5.75
C HIS A 43 -4.70 19.84 -5.44
N MET A 44 -3.93 19.24 -4.52
CA MET A 44 -2.61 19.73 -4.08
C MET A 44 -1.50 18.72 -4.37
N GLY A 45 -0.23 19.13 -4.24
CA GLY A 45 0.92 18.26 -4.49
C GLY A 45 0.89 17.66 -5.91
N PHE A 46 1.18 16.36 -6.03
CA PHE A 46 1.13 15.64 -7.31
C PHE A 46 -0.29 15.44 -7.86
N PHE A 47 -1.33 15.78 -7.08
CA PHE A 47 -2.72 15.84 -7.57
C PHE A 47 -3.05 17.19 -8.21
N ASN A 48 -2.19 18.22 -8.06
CA ASN A 48 -2.38 19.52 -8.69
C ASN A 48 -2.02 19.46 -10.19
N ARG A 49 -3.01 19.11 -11.01
CA ARG A 49 -2.86 19.04 -12.48
C ARG A 49 -2.61 20.40 -13.16
N SER A 50 -2.79 21.51 -12.44
CA SER A 50 -2.56 22.85 -12.96
C SER A 50 -1.09 23.29 -12.85
N ASN A 51 -0.25 22.59 -12.08
CA ASN A 51 1.17 22.89 -11.96
C ASN A 51 1.95 22.30 -13.15
N PRO A 52 2.51 23.11 -14.07
CA PRO A 52 3.26 22.60 -15.21
C PRO A 52 4.61 21.96 -14.84
N HIS A 53 5.11 22.20 -13.62
CA HIS A 53 6.38 21.66 -13.14
C HIS A 53 6.25 20.32 -12.41
N ASP A 54 5.04 19.82 -12.19
CA ASP A 54 4.83 18.53 -11.54
C ASP A 54 5.15 17.39 -12.54
N PRO A 55 6.17 16.55 -12.28
CA PRO A 55 6.54 15.45 -13.16
C PRO A 55 5.47 14.35 -13.24
N LEU A 56 4.53 14.31 -12.28
CA LEU A 56 3.42 13.35 -12.23
C LEU A 56 2.10 13.92 -12.77
N ARG A 57 2.09 15.18 -13.19
CA ARG A 57 0.90 15.93 -13.65
C ARG A 57 0.04 15.14 -14.63
N ASN A 58 0.69 14.48 -15.59
CA ASN A 58 0.02 13.78 -16.67
C ASN A 58 -0.25 12.31 -16.34
N HIS A 59 0.22 11.75 -15.22
CA HIS A 59 -0.09 10.36 -14.89
C HIS A 59 -1.59 10.16 -14.68
N THR A 60 -2.09 9.03 -15.17
CA THR A 60 -3.36 8.47 -14.72
C THR A 60 -3.13 7.92 -13.31
N SER A 61 -3.89 8.42 -12.35
CA SER A 61 -3.71 8.10 -10.94
C SER A 61 -4.79 7.12 -10.49
N ILE A 62 -4.39 6.08 -9.78
CA ILE A 62 -5.24 5.17 -9.05
C ILE A 62 -4.92 5.35 -7.58
N THR A 63 -5.83 6.00 -6.86
CA THR A 63 -5.73 6.21 -5.42
C THR A 63 -6.37 5.04 -4.69
N LEU A 64 -5.56 4.35 -3.90
CA LEU A 64 -6.00 3.30 -2.99
C LEU A 64 -6.34 3.97 -1.67
N HIS A 65 -7.63 4.21 -1.46
CA HIS A 65 -8.14 4.82 -0.23
C HIS A 65 -7.95 3.92 0.98
N TYR A 66 -7.46 4.49 2.07
CA TYR A 66 -7.13 3.75 3.28
C TYR A 66 -8.28 3.80 4.29
N CYS A 67 -9.05 2.71 4.33
CA CYS A 67 -10.24 2.57 5.17
C CYS A 67 -10.21 1.32 6.06
N SER A 68 -9.05 0.68 6.23
CA SER A 68 -8.92 -0.64 6.84
C SER A 68 -8.07 -0.68 8.11
N GLY A 69 -7.34 0.40 8.43
CA GLY A 69 -6.55 0.49 9.66
C GLY A 69 -5.30 -0.39 9.74
N ASP A 70 -4.89 -0.99 8.62
CA ASP A 70 -3.83 -2.02 8.50
C ASP A 70 -2.76 -1.69 7.44
N MET A 71 -2.57 -0.41 7.12
CA MET A 71 -1.59 0.10 6.15
C MET A 71 -1.71 -0.48 4.73
N HIS A 72 -2.89 -0.97 4.31
CA HIS A 72 -3.12 -1.69 3.05
C HIS A 72 -2.54 -3.11 3.01
N LEU A 73 -2.26 -3.70 4.18
CA LEU A 73 -1.51 -4.96 4.30
C LEU A 73 -2.28 -6.07 5.01
N GLY A 74 -3.46 -5.79 5.55
CA GLY A 74 -4.22 -6.75 6.34
C GLY A 74 -5.21 -7.59 5.54
N ASP A 75 -5.37 -8.84 6.00
CA ASP A 75 -6.53 -9.69 5.71
C ASP A 75 -6.84 -10.53 6.96
N LYS A 76 -7.39 -9.86 7.97
CA LYS A 76 -7.64 -10.47 9.28
C LYS A 76 -8.91 -9.96 9.94
N GLU A 77 -9.58 -10.87 10.63
CA GLU A 77 -10.75 -10.59 11.44
C GLU A 77 -10.40 -10.55 12.94
N HIS A 78 -11.00 -9.59 13.64
CA HIS A 78 -10.82 -9.38 15.07
C HIS A 78 -12.18 -9.37 15.77
N HIS A 79 -12.49 -10.47 16.46
CA HIS A 79 -13.79 -10.65 17.11
C HIS A 79 -13.94 -9.92 18.45
N THR A 80 -12.84 -9.39 19.01
CA THR A 80 -12.81 -8.77 20.35
C THR A 80 -12.58 -7.26 20.31
N TRP A 81 -12.37 -6.66 19.14
CA TRP A 81 -12.02 -5.24 19.02
C TRP A 81 -13.23 -4.31 19.11
N SER A 82 -14.43 -4.80 18.81
CA SER A 82 -15.67 -4.02 18.87
C SER A 82 -16.77 -4.81 19.55
N LYS A 83 -17.61 -4.11 20.32
CA LYS A 83 -18.85 -4.68 20.87
C LYS A 83 -19.94 -4.85 19.81
N ASN A 84 -19.79 -4.20 18.66
CA ASN A 84 -20.78 -4.17 17.58
C ASN A 84 -20.52 -5.25 16.51
N GLY A 85 -19.61 -6.20 16.77
CA GLY A 85 -19.31 -7.31 15.88
C GLY A 85 -17.82 -7.42 15.51
N THR A 86 -17.54 -8.30 14.56
CA THR A 86 -16.19 -8.55 14.04
C THR A 86 -15.66 -7.32 13.30
N VAL A 87 -14.46 -6.86 13.71
CA VAL A 87 -13.71 -5.86 12.96
C VAL A 87 -12.87 -6.57 11.91
N LYS A 88 -12.96 -6.16 10.65
CA LYS A 88 -12.13 -6.70 9.57
C LYS A 88 -11.10 -5.68 9.11
N GLN A 89 -9.84 -6.07 9.16
CA GLN A 89 -8.73 -5.39 8.51
C GLN A 89 -8.52 -6.05 7.14
N ALA A 90 -9.00 -5.42 6.07
CA ALA A 90 -9.05 -5.97 4.71
C ALA A 90 -8.24 -5.16 3.68
N GLY A 91 -7.24 -4.40 4.14
CA GLY A 91 -6.48 -3.48 3.29
C GLY A 91 -5.78 -4.14 2.12
N PHE A 92 -5.28 -5.37 2.30
CA PHE A 92 -4.70 -6.12 1.19
C PHE A 92 -5.73 -6.39 0.09
N LEU A 93 -6.94 -6.82 0.46
CA LEU A 93 -8.03 -7.09 -0.49
C LEU A 93 -8.51 -5.81 -1.18
N ASN A 94 -8.61 -4.71 -0.43
CA ASN A 94 -9.00 -3.40 -0.95
C ASN A 94 -7.97 -2.88 -1.97
N ALA A 95 -6.68 -2.92 -1.63
CA ALA A 95 -5.60 -2.53 -2.54
C ALA A 95 -5.55 -3.44 -3.77
N MET A 96 -5.67 -4.76 -3.58
CA MET A 96 -5.70 -5.73 -4.68
C MET A 96 -6.84 -5.46 -5.66
N ALA A 97 -8.01 -5.02 -5.19
CA ALA A 97 -9.13 -4.67 -6.07
C ALA A 97 -8.77 -3.50 -7.00
N GLY A 98 -8.16 -2.44 -6.47
CA GLY A 98 -7.68 -1.31 -7.29
C GLY A 98 -6.56 -1.69 -8.24
N ILE A 99 -5.63 -2.56 -7.81
CA ILE A 99 -4.54 -3.07 -8.66
C ILE A 99 -5.08 -3.94 -9.80
N ARG A 100 -6.07 -4.81 -9.55
CA ARG A 100 -6.72 -5.60 -10.60
C ARG A 100 -7.42 -4.70 -11.61
N TRP A 101 -8.16 -3.70 -11.14
CA TRP A 101 -8.76 -2.71 -12.01
C TRP A 101 -7.71 -2.03 -12.90
N ALA A 102 -6.55 -1.65 -12.33
CA ALA A 102 -5.45 -1.08 -13.10
C ALA A 102 -4.94 -2.02 -14.20
N LEU A 103 -4.68 -3.30 -13.87
CA LEU A 103 -4.21 -4.30 -14.83
C LEU A 103 -5.20 -4.55 -15.97
N ASP A 104 -6.49 -4.44 -15.69
CA ASP A 104 -7.55 -4.71 -16.67
C ASP A 104 -7.87 -3.50 -17.56
N ASN A 105 -7.56 -2.27 -17.10
CA ASN A 105 -7.95 -1.04 -17.78
C ASN A 105 -6.77 -0.22 -18.35
N MET A 106 -5.56 -0.45 -17.86
CA MET A 106 -4.35 0.19 -18.38
C MET A 106 -3.79 -0.59 -19.58
N PRO A 107 -3.08 0.07 -20.51
CA PRO A 107 -2.47 -0.62 -21.65
C PRO A 107 -1.45 -1.66 -21.20
N ASN A 108 -1.26 -2.69 -22.02
CA ASN A 108 -0.36 -3.81 -21.73
C ASN A 108 1.10 -3.40 -21.47
N LYS A 109 1.51 -2.21 -21.90
CA LYS A 109 2.85 -1.65 -21.69
C LYS A 109 2.75 -0.17 -21.30
N LEU A 110 3.27 0.17 -20.14
CA LEU A 110 3.37 1.52 -19.60
C LEU A 110 4.70 2.16 -20.00
N SER A 111 4.72 3.45 -20.31
CA SER A 111 5.96 4.22 -20.42
C SER A 111 6.52 4.57 -19.04
N SER A 112 5.65 4.77 -18.04
CA SER A 112 6.03 5.09 -16.67
C SER A 112 5.07 4.46 -15.67
N LEU A 113 5.62 3.76 -14.67
CA LEU A 113 4.91 3.24 -13.51
C LEU A 113 5.48 3.88 -12.24
N VAL A 114 4.69 4.68 -11.55
CA VAL A 114 5.07 5.28 -10.26
C VAL A 114 4.23 4.66 -9.16
N ILE A 115 4.88 4.20 -8.11
CA ILE A 115 4.24 3.66 -6.91
C ILE A 115 4.58 4.61 -5.77
N SER A 116 3.58 5.18 -5.12
CA SER A 116 3.78 6.18 -4.09
C SER A 116 2.82 5.99 -2.94
N GLY A 117 3.18 6.50 -1.76
CA GLY A 117 2.26 6.61 -0.65
C GLY A 117 2.85 7.46 0.46
N GLU A 118 1.97 7.89 1.36
CA GLU A 118 2.33 8.74 2.49
C GLU A 118 1.97 8.09 3.82
N SER A 119 2.74 8.37 4.88
CA SER A 119 2.43 7.90 6.24
C SER A 119 2.21 6.37 6.28
N ALA A 120 1.04 5.91 6.72
CA ALA A 120 0.67 4.49 6.67
C ALA A 120 0.76 3.89 5.25
N GLY A 121 0.36 4.66 4.23
CA GLY A 121 0.46 4.28 2.83
C GLY A 121 1.90 4.21 2.33
N ALA A 122 2.85 4.90 2.96
CA ALA A 122 4.26 4.77 2.65
C ALA A 122 4.84 3.43 3.13
N ILE A 123 4.36 2.90 4.26
CA ILE A 123 4.68 1.52 4.68
C ILE A 123 4.07 0.52 3.71
N GLY A 124 2.80 0.69 3.35
CA GLY A 124 2.14 -0.10 2.31
C GLY A 124 2.93 -0.09 1.00
N THR A 125 3.38 1.09 0.55
CA THR A 125 4.17 1.28 -0.67
C THR A 125 5.46 0.47 -0.66
N GLN A 126 6.19 0.45 0.46
CA GLN A 126 7.42 -0.34 0.58
C GLN A 126 7.16 -1.83 0.36
N VAL A 127 6.11 -2.37 0.98
CA VAL A 127 5.75 -3.80 0.87
C VAL A 127 5.16 -4.13 -0.51
N TRP A 128 4.28 -3.28 -1.03
CA TRP A 128 3.62 -3.48 -2.32
C TRP A 128 4.56 -3.29 -3.51
N ALA A 129 5.54 -2.40 -3.44
CA ALA A 129 6.42 -2.07 -4.56
C ALA A 129 7.13 -3.31 -5.12
N ASP A 130 7.76 -4.11 -4.26
CA ASP A 130 8.40 -5.36 -4.66
C ASP A 130 7.41 -6.31 -5.37
N TYR A 131 6.20 -6.48 -4.84
CA TYR A 131 5.17 -7.30 -5.47
C TYR A 131 4.77 -6.77 -6.86
N LEU A 132 4.49 -5.46 -6.96
CA LEU A 132 4.01 -4.79 -8.17
C LEU A 132 5.05 -4.73 -9.30
N LEU A 133 6.34 -4.68 -8.95
CA LEU A 133 7.46 -4.66 -9.89
C LEU A 133 7.99 -6.08 -10.23
N SER A 134 7.45 -7.11 -9.59
CA SER A 134 7.92 -8.49 -9.76
C SER A 134 7.10 -9.30 -10.74
N ASN A 135 7.67 -10.43 -11.17
CA ASN A 135 6.92 -11.47 -11.85
C ASN A 135 5.98 -12.25 -10.90
N ARG A 136 5.95 -11.97 -9.58
CA ARG A 136 5.09 -12.70 -8.64
C ARG A 136 3.61 -12.56 -9.00
N MET A 137 3.21 -11.41 -9.55
CA MET A 137 1.84 -11.19 -10.00
C MET A 137 1.38 -12.15 -11.10
N LEU A 138 2.31 -12.66 -11.92
CA LEU A 138 1.96 -13.67 -12.93
C LEU A 138 1.44 -14.96 -12.29
N PHE A 139 2.02 -15.36 -11.16
CA PHE A 139 1.62 -16.59 -10.46
C PHE A 139 0.30 -16.43 -9.70
N THR A 140 0.00 -15.23 -9.22
CA THR A 140 -1.17 -14.97 -8.37
C THR A 140 -2.37 -14.45 -9.14
N LEU A 141 -2.15 -13.73 -10.24
CA LEU A 141 -3.19 -13.05 -11.03
C LEU A 141 -3.17 -13.42 -12.52
N GLY A 142 -2.16 -14.15 -13.00
CA GLY A 142 -1.98 -14.45 -14.43
C GLY A 142 -1.59 -13.23 -15.27
N LYS A 143 -1.35 -12.06 -14.65
CA LYS A 143 -1.02 -10.79 -15.28
C LYS A 143 -0.03 -10.02 -14.41
N LYS A 144 0.75 -9.13 -15.03
CA LYS A 144 1.65 -8.18 -14.35
C LYS A 144 1.66 -6.85 -15.08
N PHE A 145 2.18 -5.81 -14.43
CA PHE A 145 2.53 -4.59 -15.14
C PHE A 145 3.78 -4.81 -16.00
N ASN A 146 3.73 -4.39 -17.26
CA ASN A 146 4.93 -4.18 -18.06
C ASN A 146 5.16 -2.68 -18.19
N TYR A 147 6.39 -2.24 -17.95
CA TYR A 147 6.73 -0.83 -17.92
C TYR A 147 8.12 -0.59 -18.51
N HIS A 148 8.37 0.62 -19.00
CA HIS A 148 9.70 1.08 -19.44
C HIS A 148 10.52 1.66 -18.28
N HIS A 149 9.88 2.51 -17.47
CA HIS A 149 10.49 3.11 -16.30
C HIS A 149 9.58 2.91 -15.09
N ALA A 150 10.20 2.63 -13.95
CA ALA A 150 9.50 2.60 -12.66
C ALA A 150 10.14 3.57 -11.67
N ALA A 151 9.34 4.07 -10.74
CA ALA A 151 9.82 4.83 -9.58
C ALA A 151 8.97 4.50 -8.35
N VAL A 152 9.61 4.48 -7.17
CA VAL A 152 8.94 4.27 -5.88
C VAL A 152 9.18 5.47 -4.99
N ILE A 153 8.12 6.10 -4.49
CA ILE A 153 8.17 7.30 -3.65
C ILE A 153 7.54 6.98 -2.30
N VAL A 154 8.37 6.89 -1.26
CA VAL A 154 7.96 6.57 0.11
C VAL A 154 7.99 7.85 0.94
N ASP A 155 6.85 8.53 1.09
CA ASP A 155 6.77 9.79 1.82
C ASP A 155 6.44 9.57 3.29
N SER A 156 7.32 10.02 4.19
CA SER A 156 7.05 10.02 5.64
C SER A 156 6.79 8.62 6.22
N GLY A 157 7.44 7.58 5.68
CA GLY A 157 7.34 6.19 6.13
C GLY A 157 8.68 5.49 6.42
N VAL A 158 9.81 6.03 5.96
CA VAL A 158 11.13 5.42 6.18
C VAL A 158 11.62 5.73 7.60
N GLY A 159 12.05 4.70 8.34
CA GLY A 159 12.60 4.85 9.69
C GLY A 159 11.57 5.16 10.79
N VAL A 160 10.27 5.12 10.46
CA VAL A 160 9.17 5.40 11.41
C VAL A 160 8.99 4.29 12.43
N LEU A 161 9.27 3.04 12.05
CA LEU A 161 9.10 1.88 12.92
C LEU A 161 10.43 1.45 13.55
N PRO A 162 10.49 1.21 14.88
CA PRO A 162 11.64 0.59 15.52
C PRO A 162 11.99 -0.78 14.92
N GLU A 163 13.22 -1.24 15.14
CA GLU A 163 13.59 -2.61 14.80
C GLU A 163 12.67 -3.60 15.53
N GLY A 164 12.18 -4.63 14.84
CA GLY A 164 11.20 -5.60 15.37
C GLY A 164 9.74 -5.11 15.37
N ALA A 165 9.46 -3.85 15.02
CA ALA A 165 8.08 -3.37 14.98
C ALA A 165 7.37 -3.74 13.66
N ILE A 166 8.10 -3.91 12.56
CA ILE A 166 7.49 -4.20 11.25
C ILE A 166 6.94 -5.63 11.20
N ASP A 167 7.73 -6.65 11.57
CA ASP A 167 7.31 -8.05 11.64
C ASP A 167 6.18 -8.26 12.64
N MET A 168 6.24 -7.63 13.82
CA MET A 168 5.14 -7.62 14.78
C MET A 168 3.86 -7.08 14.15
N THR A 169 3.94 -5.93 13.48
CA THR A 169 2.79 -5.26 12.86
C THR A 169 2.22 -6.09 11.70
N LEU A 170 3.08 -6.62 10.83
CA LEU A 170 2.69 -7.49 9.72
C LEU A 170 2.03 -8.79 10.22
N GLY A 171 2.56 -9.39 11.29
CA GLY A 171 1.95 -10.54 11.95
C GLY A 171 0.58 -10.23 12.56
N MET A 172 0.42 -9.05 13.17
CA MET A 172 -0.87 -8.59 13.69
C MET A 172 -1.92 -8.48 12.60
N TYR A 173 -1.56 -8.02 11.41
CA TYR A 173 -2.47 -7.84 10.26
C TYR A 173 -2.71 -9.12 9.44
N GLY A 174 -1.99 -10.21 9.75
CA GLY A 174 -2.04 -11.44 8.95
C GLY A 174 -1.24 -11.37 7.65
N THR A 175 -0.42 -10.34 7.46
CA THR A 175 0.34 -10.11 6.23
C THR A 175 1.39 -11.16 5.95
N CYS A 176 1.93 -11.83 6.99
CA CYS A 176 2.98 -12.84 6.82
C CYS A 176 2.58 -14.00 5.89
N ASN A 177 1.30 -14.24 5.66
CA ASN A 177 0.80 -15.30 4.77
C ASN A 177 0.30 -14.78 3.41
N LEU A 178 0.39 -13.47 3.17
CA LEU A 178 -0.14 -12.86 1.97
C LEU A 178 0.90 -12.84 0.84
N PRO A 179 0.46 -12.94 -0.43
CA PRO A 179 1.35 -13.00 -1.59
C PRO A 179 2.11 -11.69 -1.85
N VAL A 180 1.72 -10.61 -1.17
CA VAL A 180 2.44 -9.34 -1.24
C VAL A 180 3.87 -9.48 -0.73
N LEU A 181 4.13 -10.41 0.21
CA LEU A 181 5.47 -10.79 0.64
C LEU A 181 6.03 -11.92 -0.23
N SER A 182 7.34 -11.86 -0.52
CA SER A 182 8.08 -12.97 -1.11
C SER A 182 8.11 -14.17 -0.14
N HIS A 183 8.28 -15.39 -0.65
CA HIS A 183 8.33 -16.58 0.23
C HIS A 183 9.42 -16.49 1.33
N PRO A 184 10.65 -16.00 1.06
CA PRO A 184 11.63 -15.72 2.11
C PRO A 184 11.13 -14.69 3.14
N HIS A 185 10.43 -13.64 2.70
CA HIS A 185 9.87 -12.63 3.60
C HIS A 185 8.69 -13.15 4.42
N GLN A 186 7.86 -14.05 3.88
CA GLN A 186 6.80 -14.73 4.64
C GLN A 186 7.41 -15.54 5.79
N MET A 187 8.46 -16.32 5.51
CA MET A 187 9.21 -17.09 6.52
C MET A 187 9.83 -16.18 7.59
N ALA A 188 10.54 -15.12 7.17
CA ALA A 188 11.14 -14.16 8.10
C ALA A 188 10.08 -13.45 8.96
N CYS A 189 8.95 -13.07 8.38
CA CYS A 189 7.82 -12.46 9.08
C CYS A 189 7.24 -13.40 10.14
N SER A 190 7.02 -14.68 9.80
CA SER A 190 6.51 -15.68 10.75
C SER A 190 7.47 -15.99 11.91
N HIS A 191 8.77 -15.74 11.74
CA HIS A 191 9.79 -15.96 12.76
C HIS A 191 10.21 -14.68 13.49
N GLY A 192 9.62 -13.53 13.18
CA GLY A 192 9.96 -12.26 13.81
C GLY A 192 11.36 -11.74 13.48
N THR A 193 11.86 -12.06 12.27
CA THR A 193 13.21 -11.68 11.81
C THR A 193 13.19 -10.79 10.57
N LEU A 194 12.00 -10.39 10.10
CA LEU A 194 11.87 -9.50 8.95
C LEU A 194 12.22 -8.07 9.34
N SER A 195 13.29 -7.54 8.76
CA SER A 195 13.68 -6.13 8.92
C SER A 195 13.01 -5.25 7.87
N ASN A 196 12.78 -3.98 8.21
CA ASN A 196 12.24 -3.00 7.27
C ASN A 196 13.17 -2.79 6.06
N ASN A 197 14.49 -2.85 6.32
CA ASN A 197 15.49 -2.71 5.27
C ASN A 197 15.41 -3.82 4.22
N HIS A 198 15.13 -5.07 4.61
CA HIS A 198 14.98 -6.16 3.63
C HIS A 198 13.82 -5.92 2.67
N VAL A 199 12.68 -5.44 3.18
CA VAL A 199 11.50 -5.12 2.36
C VAL A 199 11.80 -3.97 1.39
N ILE A 200 12.48 -2.91 1.85
CA ILE A 200 12.87 -1.77 1.00
C ILE A 200 13.86 -2.19 -0.08
N MET A 201 14.90 -2.96 0.28
CA MET A 201 15.98 -3.33 -0.64
C MET A 201 15.48 -4.19 -1.81
N ASP A 202 14.54 -5.09 -1.57
CA ASP A 202 13.93 -5.92 -2.63
C ASP A 202 13.18 -5.07 -3.66
N ALA A 203 12.46 -4.03 -3.22
CA ALA A 203 11.80 -3.10 -4.13
C ALA A 203 12.82 -2.26 -4.92
N MET A 204 13.88 -1.78 -4.25
CA MET A 204 14.93 -0.97 -4.88
C MET A 204 15.74 -1.76 -5.91
N ALA A 205 15.97 -3.06 -5.70
CA ALA A 205 16.67 -3.92 -6.65
C ALA A 205 15.93 -4.14 -7.98
N ARG A 206 14.67 -3.67 -8.11
CA ARG A 206 13.83 -3.82 -9.32
C ARG A 206 13.66 -2.54 -10.13
N LEU A 207 14.20 -1.42 -9.64
CA LEU A 207 14.21 -0.12 -10.32
C LEU A 207 15.40 -0.03 -11.27
#